data_AF-A0A842NAI9-F1
#
_entry.id   AF-A0A842NAI9-F1
#
_cell.length_a   1.000
_cell.length_b   1.000
_cell.length_c   1.000
_cell.angle_alpha   90.00
_cell.angle_beta   90.00
_cell.angle_gamma   90.00
#
_symmetry.space_group_name_H-M   'P 1'
#
loop_
_entity.id
_entity.type
_entity.pdbx_description
1 polymer ?
#
loop_
_entity_poly.entity_id
_entity_poly.type
_entity_poly.pdbx_seq_one_letter_code
_entity_poly.pdbx_strand_id
1 'polypeptide(L)'
;MQFSKIESSYTSKDGCRLVWKGVEEDDLDTIILNKKELEQLIDLLKENVSGEVELEDQVSRIMVNLDVTEFNLKDHDLLEVKTADLQKHVLDYAKIPHIPQYIHISPKEYYPSITIRKYDEPKKVDETKPTQISLLEAILASKPKKTSHDLSQSDLFRIFATRRSTRKFAKTKIEGWMVDKILAAADTAPTAGNFQGFKVFYIKNQKTKEALVEAANNQPYVNAPVVLVFCMDPSRVK
;
A
#
# COMPACT_ATOMS: atom_id res chain seq x y z
N MET A 1 29.19 -3.78 14.49
CA MET A 1 27.94 -4.15 13.80
C MET A 1 28.24 -5.20 12.74
N GLN A 2 27.29 -6.05 12.36
CA GLN A 2 27.47 -7.05 11.29
C GLN A 2 26.58 -6.74 10.10
N PHE A 3 27.14 -6.85 8.89
CA PHE A 3 26.34 -6.74 7.67
C PHE A 3 25.30 -7.84 7.60
N SER A 4 24.05 -7.47 7.32
CA SER A 4 22.92 -8.40 7.35
C SER A 4 22.34 -8.69 5.98
N LYS A 5 21.98 -7.66 5.21
CA LYS A 5 21.26 -7.84 3.93
C LYS A 5 21.26 -6.58 3.06
N ILE A 6 20.91 -6.79 1.79
CA ILE A 6 20.66 -5.75 0.80
C ILE A 6 19.18 -5.75 0.45
N GLU A 7 18.55 -4.58 0.49
CA GLU A 7 17.16 -4.37 0.11
C GLU A 7 17.05 -3.28 -0.96
N SER A 8 15.88 -3.17 -1.58
CA SER A 8 15.56 -2.06 -2.46
C SER A 8 15.48 -0.74 -1.70
N SER A 9 16.03 0.33 -2.29
CA SER A 9 15.86 1.68 -1.76
C SER A 9 14.41 2.14 -1.88
N TYR A 10 13.92 2.87 -0.87
CA TYR A 10 12.60 3.52 -0.91
C TYR A 10 12.63 4.82 -1.74
N THR A 11 13.81 5.40 -1.91
CA THR A 11 14.02 6.75 -2.46
C THR A 11 14.42 6.71 -3.94
N SER A 12 15.11 5.66 -4.37
CA SER A 12 15.61 5.52 -5.74
C SER A 12 15.23 4.17 -6.34
N LYS A 13 14.61 4.21 -7.52
CA LYS A 13 14.07 3.05 -8.25
C LYS A 13 15.13 1.99 -8.58
N ASP A 14 16.35 2.45 -8.84
CA ASP A 14 17.50 1.61 -9.22
C ASP A 14 18.61 1.64 -8.15
N GLY A 15 18.29 2.10 -6.92
CA GLY A 15 19.22 2.14 -5.79
C GLY A 15 19.12 0.91 -4.88
N CYS A 16 20.01 0.82 -3.91
CA CYS A 16 19.97 -0.24 -2.89
C CYS A 16 20.10 0.34 -1.48
N ARG A 17 19.64 -0.44 -0.50
CA ARG A 17 19.83 -0.19 0.92
C ARG A 17 20.68 -1.32 1.49
N LEU A 18 21.84 -0.99 2.01
CA LEU A 18 22.70 -1.91 2.74
C LEU A 18 22.35 -1.80 4.23
N VAL A 19 22.08 -2.93 4.89
CA VAL A 19 21.60 -2.96 6.29
C VAL A 19 22.61 -3.66 7.19
N TRP A 20 23.05 -2.96 8.24
CA TRP A 20 23.86 -3.50 9.33
C TRP A 20 23.01 -3.70 10.57
N LYS A 21 23.20 -4.85 11.22
CA LYS A 21 22.60 -5.14 12.52
C LYS A 21 23.57 -4.80 13.64
N GLY A 22 23.09 -4.03 14.61
CA GLY A 22 23.74 -3.75 15.87
C GLY A 22 23.78 -4.96 16.81
N VAL A 23 24.22 -4.71 18.04
CA VAL A 23 24.27 -5.72 19.11
C VAL A 23 22.88 -5.96 19.72
N GLU A 24 22.00 -4.95 19.67
CA GLU A 24 20.60 -5.02 20.07
C GLU A 24 19.69 -5.20 18.83
N GLU A 25 18.53 -5.85 18.99
CA GLU A 25 17.61 -6.16 17.87
C GLU A 25 17.02 -4.93 17.17
N ASP A 26 17.02 -3.77 17.85
CA ASP A 26 16.43 -2.52 17.36
C ASP A 26 17.45 -1.53 16.75
N ASP A 27 18.76 -1.78 16.87
CA ASP A 27 19.80 -0.95 16.28
C ASP A 27 20.09 -1.38 14.83
N LEU A 28 19.49 -0.65 13.87
CA LEU A 28 19.70 -0.86 12.44
C LEU A 28 20.36 0.36 11.81
N ASP A 29 21.60 0.21 11.37
CA ASP A 29 22.27 1.20 10.52
C ASP A 29 22.03 0.87 9.05
N THR A 30 21.62 1.86 8.27
CA THR A 30 21.30 1.68 6.86
C THR A 30 22.01 2.69 5.97
N ILE A 31 22.75 2.20 5.00
CA ILE A 31 23.37 3.02 3.95
C ILE A 31 22.51 2.92 2.69
N ILE A 32 22.16 4.07 2.12
CA ILE A 32 21.39 4.13 0.88
C ILE A 32 22.36 4.50 -0.25
N LEU A 33 22.42 3.67 -1.27
CA LEU A 33 23.19 3.92 -2.48
C LEU A 33 22.25 4.24 -3.65
N ASN A 34 22.61 5.27 -4.39
CA ASN A 34 21.97 5.62 -5.65
C ASN A 34 22.42 4.69 -6.78
N LYS A 35 21.74 4.77 -7.93
CA LYS A 35 22.03 3.93 -9.10
C LYS A 35 23.50 3.95 -9.52
N LYS A 36 24.06 5.16 -9.65
CA LYS A 36 25.44 5.35 -10.13
C LYS A 36 26.48 4.78 -9.15
N GLU A 37 26.26 5.00 -7.86
CA GLU A 37 27.11 4.49 -6.78
C GLU A 37 27.05 2.96 -6.71
N LEU A 38 25.84 2.40 -6.87
CA LEU A 38 25.64 0.96 -6.94
C LEU A 38 26.32 0.33 -8.17
N GLU A 39 26.22 0.95 -9.34
CA GLU A 39 26.91 0.49 -10.56
C GLU A 39 28.44 0.49 -10.37
N GLN A 40 29.01 1.57 -9.83
CA GLN A 40 30.45 1.66 -9.53
C GLN A 40 30.90 0.58 -8.52
N LEU A 41 30.12 0.37 -7.46
CA LEU A 41 30.40 -0.68 -6.48
C LEU A 41 30.32 -2.08 -7.10
N ILE A 42 29.34 -2.33 -7.97
CA ILE A 42 29.19 -3.60 -8.68
C ILE A 42 30.39 -3.85 -9.60
N ASP A 43 30.86 -2.83 -10.32
CA ASP A 43 31.97 -2.98 -11.26
C ASP A 43 33.28 -3.31 -10.53
N LEU A 44 33.59 -2.61 -9.42
CA LEU A 44 34.75 -2.91 -8.58
C LEU A 44 34.69 -4.34 -8.01
N LEU A 45 33.52 -4.76 -7.53
CA LEU A 45 33.32 -6.10 -6.97
C LEU A 45 33.33 -7.21 -8.04
N LYS A 46 33.00 -6.91 -9.31
CA LYS A 46 33.09 -7.89 -10.41
C LYS A 46 34.53 -8.09 -10.87
N GLU A 47 35.29 -7.00 -10.97
CA GLU A 47 36.67 -7.06 -11.45
C GLU A 47 37.65 -7.51 -10.36
N ASN A 48 37.20 -7.63 -9.10
CA ASN A 48 38.04 -7.86 -7.91
C ASN A 48 39.19 -6.83 -7.81
N VAL A 49 38.91 -5.59 -8.20
CA VAL A 49 39.88 -4.49 -8.20
C VAL A 49 39.67 -3.66 -6.94
N SER A 50 40.76 -3.26 -6.30
CA SER A 50 40.69 -2.33 -5.18
C SER A 50 40.39 -0.91 -5.68
N GLY A 51 39.44 -0.24 -5.04
CA GLY A 51 38.96 1.06 -5.49
C GLY A 51 38.16 1.79 -4.42
N GLU A 52 37.87 3.06 -4.71
CA GLU A 52 37.12 3.95 -3.84
C GLU A 52 35.85 4.41 -4.56
N VAL A 53 34.71 4.35 -3.89
CA VAL A 53 33.43 4.88 -4.36
C VAL A 53 33.07 6.07 -3.48
N GLU A 54 33.07 7.28 -4.06
CA GLU A 54 32.61 8.49 -3.40
C GLU A 54 31.08 8.58 -3.48
N LEU A 55 30.43 8.87 -2.35
CA LEU A 55 28.98 9.06 -2.28
C LEU A 55 28.59 10.50 -2.64
N GLU A 56 27.31 10.71 -2.96
CA GLU A 56 26.75 12.01 -3.40
C GLU A 56 27.03 13.17 -2.42
N ASP A 57 27.19 12.89 -1.13
CA ASP A 57 27.50 13.89 -0.10
C ASP A 57 28.95 14.43 -0.16
N GLN A 58 29.79 13.89 -1.05
CA GLN A 58 31.22 14.22 -1.25
C GLN A 58 32.10 14.04 0.00
N VAL A 59 31.57 13.42 1.05
CA VAL A 59 32.26 13.24 2.34
C VAL A 59 32.35 11.76 2.67
N SER A 60 31.28 11.01 2.40
CA SER A 60 31.21 9.58 2.66
C SER A 60 31.83 8.78 1.53
N ARG A 61 32.62 7.76 1.88
CA ARG A 61 33.40 6.97 0.94
C ARG A 61 33.37 5.49 1.27
N ILE A 62 33.33 4.66 0.23
CA ILE A 62 33.40 3.20 0.34
C ILE A 62 34.72 2.75 -0.26
N MET A 63 35.59 2.17 0.58
CA MET A 63 36.87 1.61 0.14
C MET A 63 36.73 0.10 -0.01
N VAL A 64 36.87 -0.39 -1.24
CA VAL A 64 36.83 -1.81 -1.56
C VAL A 64 38.27 -2.32 -1.62
N ASN A 65 38.70 -3.12 -0.64
CA ASN A 65 39.94 -3.88 -0.72
C ASN A 65 39.67 -5.36 -1.06
N LEU A 66 40.73 -6.16 -1.17
CA LEU A 66 40.62 -7.59 -1.50
C LEU A 66 39.97 -8.41 -0.37
N ASP A 67 40.27 -8.06 0.89
CA ASP A 67 39.82 -8.82 2.05
C ASP A 67 38.62 -8.16 2.76
N VAL A 68 38.66 -6.84 2.91
CA VAL A 68 37.68 -6.06 3.68
C VAL A 68 37.23 -4.83 2.88
N THR A 69 35.93 -4.59 2.88
CA THR A 69 35.32 -3.35 2.38
C THR A 69 34.95 -2.46 3.57
N GLU A 70 35.48 -1.25 3.56
CA GLU A 70 35.32 -0.25 4.63
C GLU A 70 34.34 0.84 4.17
N PHE A 71 33.39 1.20 5.02
CA PHE A 71 32.42 2.27 4.78
C PHE A 71 32.72 3.39 5.77
N ASN A 72 33.26 4.49 5.25
CA ASN A 72 33.57 5.69 6.01
C ASN A 72 32.47 6.71 5.73
N LEU A 73 31.52 6.85 6.66
CA LEU A 73 30.34 7.70 6.50
C LEU A 73 30.42 8.91 7.42
N LYS A 74 29.86 10.03 7.01
CA LYS A 74 29.90 11.29 7.77
C LYS A 74 29.32 11.19 9.18
N ASP A 75 28.22 10.46 9.34
CA ASP A 75 27.42 10.42 10.58
C ASP A 75 27.35 9.00 11.20
N HIS A 76 28.25 8.08 10.80
CA HIS A 76 28.32 6.72 11.37
C HIS A 76 29.75 6.34 11.74
N ASP A 77 29.88 5.40 12.69
CA ASP A 77 31.15 4.74 12.97
C ASP A 77 31.62 3.94 11.75
N LEU A 78 32.93 3.67 11.69
CA LEU A 78 33.52 2.86 10.62
C LEU A 78 32.84 1.48 10.56
N LEU A 79 32.20 1.17 9.43
CA LEU A 79 31.58 -0.13 9.19
C LEU A 79 32.48 -0.96 8.27
N GLU A 80 32.77 -2.19 8.70
CA GLU A 80 33.62 -3.12 7.96
C GLU A 80 32.83 -4.37 7.57
N VAL A 81 33.04 -4.85 6.36
CA VAL A 81 32.42 -6.07 5.84
C VAL A 81 33.44 -6.87 5.05
N LYS A 82 33.45 -8.19 5.21
CA LYS A 82 34.26 -9.05 4.35
C LYS A 82 33.83 -8.91 2.90
N THR A 83 34.77 -8.61 2.02
CA THR A 83 34.48 -8.34 0.61
C THR A 83 33.79 -9.52 -0.08
N ALA A 84 34.16 -10.75 0.29
CA ALA A 84 33.51 -11.97 -0.22
C ALA A 84 32.01 -12.07 0.14
N ASP A 85 31.63 -11.69 1.36
CA ASP A 85 30.24 -11.73 1.82
C ASP A 85 29.43 -10.64 1.11
N LEU A 86 29.98 -9.42 1.03
CA LEU A 86 29.36 -8.31 0.33
C LEU A 86 29.18 -8.61 -1.17
N GLN A 87 30.22 -9.16 -1.82
CA GLN A 87 30.20 -9.53 -3.24
C GLN A 87 29.07 -10.51 -3.56
N LYS A 88 28.86 -11.54 -2.73
CA LYS A 88 27.75 -12.48 -2.91
C LYS A 88 26.39 -11.78 -2.88
N HIS A 89 26.16 -10.95 -1.86
CA HIS A 89 24.89 -10.25 -1.69
C HIS A 89 24.63 -9.20 -2.78
N VAL A 90 25.64 -8.43 -3.17
CA VAL A 90 25.54 -7.39 -4.21
C VAL A 90 25.32 -8.03 -5.59
N LEU A 91 26.06 -9.08 -5.93
CA LEU A 91 25.90 -9.77 -7.22
C LEU A 91 24.56 -10.50 -7.32
N ASP A 92 24.06 -11.08 -6.23
CA ASP A 92 22.73 -11.69 -6.22
C ASP A 92 21.63 -10.64 -6.33
N TYR A 93 21.78 -9.48 -5.69
CA TYR A 93 20.87 -8.34 -5.85
C TYR A 93 20.87 -7.80 -7.29
N ALA A 94 22.05 -7.69 -7.93
CA ALA A 94 22.19 -7.22 -9.31
C ALA A 94 21.55 -8.14 -10.37
N LYS A 95 21.34 -9.43 -10.06
CA LYS A 95 20.63 -10.37 -10.94
C LYS A 95 19.11 -10.20 -10.88
N ILE A 96 18.58 -9.58 -9.82
CA ILE A 96 17.14 -9.39 -9.64
C ILE A 96 16.70 -8.23 -10.54
N PRO A 97 15.80 -8.44 -11.51
CA PRO A 97 15.32 -7.34 -12.34
C PRO A 97 14.53 -6.36 -11.47
N HIS A 98 15.06 -5.14 -11.27
CA HIS A 98 14.41 -4.03 -10.55
C HIS A 98 13.26 -3.40 -11.37
N ILE A 99 12.45 -4.24 -12.01
CA ILE A 99 11.25 -3.81 -12.71
C ILE A 99 10.28 -3.33 -11.62
N PRO A 100 9.78 -2.08 -11.68
CA PRO A 100 8.76 -1.62 -10.75
C PRO A 100 7.56 -2.56 -10.83
N GLN A 101 7.28 -3.28 -9.75
CA GLN A 101 6.06 -4.06 -9.63
C GLN A 101 4.91 -3.08 -9.44
N TYR A 102 4.39 -2.55 -10.54
CA TYR A 102 3.13 -1.83 -10.50
C TYR A 102 2.04 -2.85 -10.12
N ILE A 103 1.50 -2.73 -8.91
CA ILE A 103 0.23 -3.37 -8.59
C ILE A 103 -0.82 -2.62 -9.40
N HIS A 104 -1.08 -3.10 -10.60
CA HIS A 104 -2.12 -2.56 -11.46
C HIS A 104 -3.48 -2.93 -10.86
N ILE A 105 -4.03 -2.05 -10.02
CA ILE A 105 -5.38 -2.19 -9.50
C ILE A 105 -6.36 -1.74 -10.59
N SER A 106 -6.65 -2.65 -11.53
CA SER A 106 -7.83 -2.47 -12.40
C SER A 106 -9.09 -2.68 -11.58
N PRO A 107 -10.20 -1.99 -11.88
CA PRO A 107 -11.51 -2.46 -11.46
C PRO A 107 -11.68 -3.88 -12.02
N LYS A 108 -11.62 -4.92 -11.17
CA LYS A 108 -12.08 -6.24 -11.59
C LYS A 108 -13.55 -6.08 -11.93
N GLU A 109 -13.94 -6.34 -13.17
CA GLU A 109 -15.35 -6.44 -13.56
C GLU A 109 -15.95 -7.69 -12.89
N TYR A 110 -16.29 -7.56 -11.62
CA TYR A 110 -16.96 -8.61 -10.88
C TYR A 110 -18.44 -8.62 -11.28
N TYR A 111 -18.84 -9.61 -12.07
CA TYR A 111 -20.24 -9.95 -12.34
C TYR A 111 -20.64 -11.15 -11.49
N PRO A 112 -21.27 -10.98 -10.31
CA PRO A 112 -21.81 -12.12 -9.59
C PRO A 112 -23.03 -12.66 -10.36
N SER A 113 -22.85 -13.79 -11.05
CA SER A 113 -23.97 -14.59 -11.52
C SER A 113 -24.59 -15.30 -10.32
N ILE A 114 -25.81 -14.90 -9.97
CA ILE A 114 -26.59 -15.44 -8.85
C ILE A 114 -27.11 -16.82 -9.26
N THR A 115 -26.76 -17.88 -8.52
CA THR A 115 -27.60 -19.08 -8.47
C THR A 115 -27.45 -19.82 -7.14
N ILE A 116 -28.58 -20.07 -6.50
CA ILE A 116 -28.78 -20.79 -5.23
C ILE A 116 -28.76 -22.29 -5.49
N ARG A 117 -28.06 -23.13 -4.68
CA ARG A 117 -28.41 -24.55 -4.48
C ARG A 117 -28.05 -25.09 -3.08
N LYS A 118 -28.90 -26.00 -2.61
CA LYS A 118 -28.96 -26.68 -1.29
C LYS A 118 -27.79 -27.64 -1.05
N TYR A 119 -27.47 -27.82 0.23
CA TYR A 119 -26.42 -28.68 0.78
C TYR A 119 -26.77 -30.17 0.68
N ASP A 120 -25.83 -30.98 0.20
CA ASP A 120 -25.43 -32.22 0.86
C ASP A 120 -24.03 -32.67 0.37
N GLU A 121 -23.29 -33.27 1.31
CA GLU A 121 -21.96 -33.92 1.26
C GLU A 121 -20.69 -33.11 1.63
N PRO A 122 -19.89 -33.61 2.61
CA PRO A 122 -18.60 -33.04 3.00
C PRO A 122 -17.45 -33.61 2.15
N LYS A 123 -16.43 -32.80 1.83
CA LYS A 123 -15.18 -33.29 1.23
C LYS A 123 -13.96 -33.00 2.11
N LYS A 124 -13.11 -34.03 2.21
CA LYS A 124 -11.89 -34.17 2.99
C LYS A 124 -10.80 -33.16 2.60
N VAL A 125 -10.04 -32.68 3.59
CA VAL A 125 -8.86 -31.83 3.44
C VAL A 125 -7.62 -32.73 3.35
N ASP A 126 -6.72 -32.43 2.42
CA ASP A 126 -5.50 -33.19 2.15
C ASP A 126 -4.29 -32.42 2.71
N GLU A 127 -3.50 -33.05 3.59
CA GLU A 127 -2.55 -32.40 4.52
C GLU A 127 -1.10 -32.26 4.00
N THR A 128 -0.87 -32.29 2.68
CA THR A 128 0.50 -32.42 2.13
C THR A 128 0.96 -31.29 1.22
N LYS A 129 1.16 -30.06 1.74
CA LYS A 129 2.07 -29.06 1.13
C LYS A 129 2.45 -27.89 2.06
N PRO A 130 3.71 -27.38 1.98
CA PRO A 130 4.30 -26.50 2.97
C PRO A 130 3.79 -25.05 2.86
N THR A 131 3.81 -24.41 4.03
CA THR A 131 3.31 -23.09 4.40
C THR A 131 4.12 -21.91 3.86
N GLN A 132 3.41 -20.78 3.69
CA GLN A 132 3.84 -19.43 3.28
C GLN A 132 3.77 -19.08 1.79
N ILE A 133 2.58 -19.23 1.21
CA ILE A 133 2.13 -18.31 0.17
C ILE A 133 1.74 -17.02 0.92
N SER A 134 2.22 -15.85 0.49
CA SER A 134 1.81 -14.59 1.12
C SER A 134 0.28 -14.48 1.09
N LEU A 135 -0.35 -14.00 2.17
CA LEU A 135 -1.81 -13.85 2.24
C LEU A 135 -2.35 -13.08 1.01
N LEU A 136 -1.56 -12.15 0.51
CA LEU A 136 -1.82 -11.34 -0.67
C LEU A 136 -1.86 -12.17 -1.97
N GLU A 137 -0.89 -13.04 -2.19
CA GLU A 137 -0.89 -13.97 -3.33
C GLU A 137 -2.03 -14.98 -3.23
N ALA A 138 -2.37 -15.46 -2.02
CA ALA A 138 -3.49 -16.35 -1.81
C ALA A 138 -4.83 -15.67 -2.16
N ILE A 139 -5.01 -14.39 -1.79
CA ILE A 139 -6.19 -13.59 -2.14
C ILE A 139 -6.26 -13.33 -3.65
N LEU A 140 -5.13 -12.95 -4.27
CA LEU A 140 -5.06 -12.66 -5.71
C LEU A 140 -5.26 -13.91 -6.58
N ALA A 141 -4.73 -15.06 -6.16
CA ALA A 141 -4.81 -16.35 -6.86
C ALA A 141 -6.11 -17.11 -6.58
N SER A 142 -6.85 -16.75 -5.52
CA SER A 142 -8.15 -17.37 -5.23
C SER A 142 -9.14 -17.12 -6.39
N LYS A 143 -9.48 -18.20 -7.12
CA LYS A 143 -10.60 -18.18 -8.05
C LYS A 143 -11.89 -18.08 -7.24
N PRO A 144 -12.92 -17.34 -7.70
CA PRO A 144 -14.19 -17.23 -6.99
C PRO A 144 -14.86 -18.61 -6.93
N LYS A 145 -14.67 -19.33 -5.81
CA LYS A 145 -15.44 -20.53 -5.50
C LYS A 145 -16.87 -20.09 -5.21
N LYS A 146 -17.83 -20.76 -5.84
CA LYS A 146 -19.26 -20.59 -5.53
C LYS A 146 -19.49 -20.99 -4.07
N THR A 147 -19.63 -20.03 -3.18
CA THR A 147 -19.96 -20.27 -1.78
C THR A 147 -21.44 -20.02 -1.52
N SER A 148 -22.12 -21.11 -1.22
CA SER A 148 -23.36 -21.20 -0.46
C SER A 148 -23.07 -20.84 0.99
N HIS A 149 -23.43 -19.64 1.43
CA HIS A 149 -23.71 -19.33 2.83
C HIS A 149 -24.54 -18.04 2.84
N ASP A 150 -25.37 -17.86 3.86
CA ASP A 150 -26.13 -16.63 4.08
C ASP A 150 -25.14 -15.46 4.20
N LEU A 151 -24.96 -14.74 3.09
CA LEU A 151 -23.82 -13.84 2.93
C LEU A 151 -24.05 -12.62 3.81
N SER A 152 -23.33 -12.55 4.92
CA SER A 152 -23.35 -11.43 5.84
C SER A 152 -23.29 -10.10 5.08
N GLN A 153 -24.37 -9.31 5.18
CA GLN A 153 -24.45 -7.97 4.60
C GLN A 153 -23.36 -7.01 5.13
N SER A 154 -22.57 -7.44 6.12
CA SER A 154 -21.46 -6.70 6.72
C SER A 154 -20.06 -7.11 6.24
N ASP A 155 -19.91 -8.00 5.24
CA ASP A 155 -18.58 -8.28 4.67
C ASP A 155 -18.01 -7.04 3.96
N LEU A 156 -17.11 -6.33 4.64
CA LEU A 156 -16.51 -5.08 4.19
C LEU A 156 -15.78 -5.22 2.86
N PHE A 157 -15.02 -6.30 2.66
CA PHE A 157 -14.25 -6.50 1.43
C PHE A 157 -15.18 -6.69 0.23
N ARG A 158 -16.30 -7.39 0.43
CA ARG A 158 -17.33 -7.53 -0.61
C ARG A 158 -18.02 -6.21 -0.92
N ILE A 159 -18.34 -5.41 0.09
CA ILE A 159 -18.95 -4.08 -0.10
C ILE A 159 -18.01 -3.21 -0.96
N PHE A 160 -16.72 -3.17 -0.64
CA PHE A 160 -15.75 -2.39 -1.41
C PHE A 160 -15.62 -2.90 -2.85
N ALA A 161 -15.57 -4.21 -3.06
CA ALA A 161 -15.44 -4.79 -4.40
C ALA A 161 -16.68 -4.59 -5.29
N THR A 162 -17.88 -4.53 -4.71
CA THR A 162 -19.15 -4.44 -5.45
C THR A 162 -19.70 -3.02 -5.57
N ARG A 163 -19.15 -2.04 -4.84
CA ARG A 163 -19.60 -0.65 -4.83
C ARG A 163 -19.57 -0.04 -6.24
N ARG A 164 -20.69 0.55 -6.66
CA ARG A 164 -20.81 1.35 -7.91
C ARG A 164 -21.55 2.65 -7.63
N SER A 165 -21.26 3.68 -8.44
CA SER A 165 -22.02 4.93 -8.39
C SER A 165 -23.41 4.73 -9.00
N THR A 166 -24.44 4.81 -8.18
CA THR A 166 -25.84 4.72 -8.61
C THR A 166 -26.38 6.11 -8.91
N ARG A 167 -27.02 6.29 -10.07
CA ARG A 167 -27.62 7.57 -10.51
C ARG A 167 -29.14 7.45 -10.76
N LYS A 168 -29.74 6.32 -10.41
CA LYS A 168 -31.17 6.08 -10.55
C LYS A 168 -31.69 5.56 -9.22
N PHE A 169 -32.54 6.33 -8.57
CA PHE A 169 -33.04 6.03 -7.23
C PHE A 169 -34.53 5.75 -7.27
N ALA A 170 -34.97 4.82 -6.40
CA ALA A 170 -36.40 4.63 -6.14
C ALA A 170 -36.94 5.83 -5.34
N LYS A 171 -38.24 6.12 -5.48
CA LYS A 171 -38.92 7.18 -4.70
C LYS A 171 -39.23 6.77 -3.26
N THR A 172 -38.80 5.58 -2.83
CA THR A 172 -39.02 5.05 -1.48
C THR A 172 -38.38 5.95 -0.44
N LYS A 173 -39.11 6.27 0.62
CA LYS A 173 -38.56 7.00 1.77
C LYS A 173 -37.56 6.10 2.50
N ILE A 174 -36.42 6.68 2.86
CA ILE A 174 -35.38 6.02 3.66
C ILE A 174 -35.70 6.27 5.14
N GLU A 175 -35.55 5.25 5.97
CA GLU A 175 -35.74 5.36 7.42
C GLU A 175 -34.67 6.25 8.06
N GLY A 176 -35.07 7.05 9.05
CA GLY A 176 -34.18 7.99 9.73
C GLY A 176 -32.92 7.34 10.32
N TRP A 177 -33.09 6.17 10.95
CA TRP A 177 -31.98 5.44 11.58
C TRP A 177 -30.88 5.05 10.59
N MET A 178 -31.20 4.84 9.30
CA MET A 178 -30.19 4.56 8.28
C MET A 178 -29.34 5.78 8.01
N VAL A 179 -29.97 6.96 7.94
CA VAL A 179 -29.26 8.24 7.78
C VAL A 179 -28.41 8.52 9.01
N ASP A 180 -28.92 8.26 10.22
CA ASP A 180 -28.16 8.42 11.46
C ASP A 180 -26.90 7.55 11.48
N LYS A 181 -26.98 6.30 11.02
CA LYS A 181 -25.79 5.43 10.86
C LYS A 181 -24.77 6.01 9.87
N ILE A 182 -25.23 6.58 8.76
CA ILE A 182 -24.33 7.21 7.77
C ILE A 182 -23.63 8.43 8.39
N LEU A 183 -24.36 9.26 9.12
CA LEU A 183 -23.81 10.45 9.78
C LEU A 183 -22.82 10.08 10.89
N ALA A 184 -23.14 9.09 11.72
CA ALA A 184 -22.24 8.60 12.76
C ALA A 184 -20.94 8.02 12.17
N ALA A 185 -21.04 7.29 11.04
CA ALA A 185 -19.87 6.80 10.33
C ALA A 185 -19.01 7.94 9.74
N ALA A 186 -19.65 9.01 9.24
CA ALA A 186 -18.95 10.19 8.75
C ALA A 186 -18.23 10.95 9.89
N ASP A 187 -18.84 11.03 11.07
CA ASP A 187 -18.27 11.68 12.26
C ASP A 187 -17.07 10.93 12.84
N THR A 188 -17.12 9.59 12.80
CA THR A 188 -16.05 8.71 13.33
C THR A 188 -14.86 8.58 12.36
N ALA A 189 -14.98 9.07 11.12
CA ALA A 189 -13.92 8.95 10.14
C ALA A 189 -12.66 9.71 10.57
N PRO A 190 -11.45 9.17 10.33
CA PRO A 190 -10.21 9.83 10.72
C PRO A 190 -10.04 11.16 9.97
N THR A 191 -9.61 12.20 10.69
CA THR A 191 -9.34 13.53 10.11
C THR A 191 -7.95 14.01 10.48
N ALA A 192 -7.33 14.80 9.60
CA ALA A 192 -6.01 15.38 9.85
C ALA A 192 -6.02 16.19 11.15
N GLY A 193 -5.09 15.91 12.07
CA GLY A 193 -5.00 16.57 13.37
C GLY A 193 -6.24 16.41 14.27
N ASN A 194 -7.18 15.52 13.91
CA ASN A 194 -8.49 15.38 14.55
C ASN A 194 -9.33 16.67 14.56
N PHE A 195 -9.12 17.58 13.60
CA PHE A 195 -9.82 18.88 13.58
C PHE A 195 -11.31 18.79 13.20
N GLN A 196 -11.73 17.71 12.53
CA GLN A 196 -13.10 17.57 12.03
C GLN A 196 -13.56 18.81 11.23
N GLY A 197 -12.69 19.27 10.32
CA GLY A 197 -12.80 20.53 9.57
C GLY A 197 -13.89 20.59 8.51
N PHE A 198 -15.00 19.87 8.68
CA PHE A 198 -16.12 19.87 7.74
C PHE A 198 -17.47 19.84 8.45
N LYS A 199 -18.50 20.25 7.71
CA LYS A 199 -19.91 20.18 8.10
C LYS A 199 -20.68 19.37 7.07
N VAL A 200 -21.64 18.58 7.54
CA VAL A 200 -22.55 17.81 6.69
C VAL A 200 -23.94 18.42 6.78
N PHE A 201 -24.47 18.88 5.65
CA PHE A 201 -25.82 19.41 5.54
C PHE A 201 -26.76 18.33 5.01
N TYR A 202 -27.71 17.91 5.83
CA TYR A 202 -28.78 16.99 5.41
C TYR A 202 -29.98 17.77 4.85
N ILE A 203 -30.13 17.75 3.51
CA ILE A 203 -31.13 18.55 2.80
C ILE A 203 -32.46 17.81 2.71
N LYS A 204 -33.46 18.28 3.47
CA LYS A 204 -34.83 17.76 3.45
C LYS A 204 -35.78 18.56 2.55
N ASN A 205 -35.51 19.84 2.34
CA ASN A 205 -36.40 20.73 1.58
C ASN A 205 -36.33 20.45 0.07
N GLN A 206 -37.49 20.26 -0.57
CA GLN A 206 -37.58 19.92 -1.98
C GLN A 206 -37.12 21.06 -2.91
N LYS A 207 -37.46 22.31 -2.61
CA LYS A 207 -37.04 23.47 -3.40
C LYS A 207 -35.51 23.62 -3.39
N THR A 208 -34.88 23.36 -2.25
CA THR A 208 -33.42 23.37 -2.15
C THR A 208 -32.79 22.26 -2.99
N LYS A 209 -33.38 21.06 -3.04
CA LYS A 209 -32.89 19.98 -3.91
C LYS A 209 -33.00 20.34 -5.39
N GLU A 210 -34.08 20.99 -5.81
CA GLU A 210 -34.25 21.47 -7.18
C GLU A 210 -33.20 22.52 -7.56
N ALA A 211 -32.94 23.49 -6.68
CA ALA A 211 -31.86 24.46 -6.88
C ALA A 211 -30.47 23.79 -6.93
N LEU A 212 -30.25 22.72 -6.15
CA LEU A 212 -29.01 21.94 -6.20
C LEU A 212 -28.84 21.18 -7.52
N VAL A 213 -29.93 20.71 -8.15
CA VAL A 213 -29.86 20.08 -9.49
C VAL A 213 -29.37 21.08 -10.52
N GLU A 214 -29.92 22.29 -10.52
CA GLU A 214 -29.51 23.38 -11.41
C GLU A 214 -28.04 23.74 -11.18
N ALA A 215 -27.63 23.96 -9.93
CA ALA A 215 -26.26 24.26 -9.55
C ALA A 215 -25.28 23.11 -9.89
N ALA A 216 -25.75 21.87 -9.89
CA ALA A 216 -24.96 20.69 -10.28
C ALA A 216 -25.00 20.42 -11.80
N ASN A 217 -25.04 21.46 -12.64
CA ASN A 217 -25.06 21.33 -14.10
C ASN A 217 -26.23 20.47 -14.60
N ASN A 218 -27.42 20.68 -14.04
CA ASN A 218 -28.66 19.99 -14.40
C ASN A 218 -28.60 18.46 -14.27
N GLN A 219 -27.83 17.94 -13.31
CA GLN A 219 -27.74 16.51 -13.03
C GLN A 219 -29.00 16.03 -12.28
N PRO A 220 -29.93 15.28 -12.93
CA PRO A 220 -31.25 15.00 -12.34
C PRO A 220 -31.19 14.09 -11.11
N TYR A 221 -30.14 13.28 -10.99
CA TYR A 221 -29.93 12.36 -9.87
C TYR A 221 -29.55 13.06 -8.56
N VAL A 222 -29.23 14.36 -8.59
CA VAL A 222 -29.02 15.16 -7.38
C VAL A 222 -30.34 15.30 -6.60
N ASN A 223 -31.49 15.20 -7.25
CA ASN A 223 -32.80 15.14 -6.60
C ASN A 223 -33.11 13.73 -6.05
N ALA A 224 -32.20 13.19 -5.25
CA ALA A 224 -32.33 11.89 -4.60
C ALA A 224 -33.21 11.97 -3.32
N PRO A 225 -33.73 10.84 -2.81
CA PRO A 225 -34.50 10.80 -1.57
C PRO A 225 -33.74 11.41 -0.38
N VAL A 226 -32.44 11.12 -0.27
CA VAL A 226 -31.52 11.70 0.72
C VAL A 226 -30.40 12.43 -0.02
N VAL A 227 -30.17 13.68 0.36
CA VAL A 227 -29.11 14.54 -0.19
C VAL A 227 -28.26 15.05 0.97
N LEU A 228 -26.97 14.72 0.95
CA LEU A 228 -25.98 15.18 1.91
C LEU A 228 -24.98 16.05 1.18
N VAL A 229 -24.73 17.26 1.71
CA VAL A 229 -23.72 18.19 1.17
C VAL A 229 -22.61 18.33 2.19
N PHE A 230 -21.38 17.99 1.79
CA PHE A 230 -20.20 18.11 2.63
C PHE A 230 -19.49 19.41 2.29
N CYS A 231 -19.33 20.28 3.28
CA CYS A 231 -18.63 21.56 3.13
C CYS A 231 -17.45 21.62 4.08
N MET A 232 -16.34 22.17 3.62
CA MET A 232 -15.23 22.55 4.49
C MET A 232 -15.70 23.61 5.48
N ASP A 233 -15.23 23.51 6.73
CA ASP A 233 -15.40 24.52 7.76
C ASP A 233 -14.02 24.94 8.30
N PRO A 234 -13.37 25.94 7.68
CA PRO A 234 -12.05 26.40 8.07
C PRO A 234 -11.97 26.87 9.53
N SER A 235 -13.10 27.30 10.11
CA SER A 235 -13.13 27.78 11.51
C SER A 235 -12.82 26.70 12.54
N ARG A 236 -12.89 25.42 12.14
CA ARG A 236 -12.60 24.26 12.99
C ARG A 236 -11.15 23.78 12.91
N VAL A 237 -10.42 24.20 11.90
CA VAL A 237 -9.00 23.87 11.71
C VAL A 237 -8.19 24.98 12.37
N LYS A 238 -7.37 24.62 13.38
CA LYS A 238 -6.50 25.55 14.08
C LYS A 238 -5.04 25.34 13.70
#